data_AF-A0A2D7TRR7-F1
#
_entry.id   AF-A0A2D7TRR7-F1
#
_cell.length_a   1.000
_cell.length_b   1.000
_cell.length_c   1.000
_cell.angle_alpha   90.00
_cell.angle_beta   90.00
_cell.angle_gamma   90.00
#
_symmetry.space_group_name_H-M   'P 1'
#
loop_
_entity.id
_entity.type
_entity.pdbx_description
1 polymer ?
#
loop_
_entity_poly.entity_id
_entity_poly.type
_entity_poly.pdbx_seq_one_letter_code
_entity_poly.pdbx_strand_id
1 'polypeptide(L)'
;MRSVTRFLSQIIIRYIEKPVLNYQAHQFVPLTDLRASLQPGDVLLVEGNQRISTAIKYLTQSTWSHAALYIGDDHTLKDEFGYPACLIEADVSRGAIASSLTKYLGYNTRICRPTLITPDDRAAVIDYMIDALGMAYDVKNVIDLARYLLPQPPVPIKWRRRMIALGSGEPSQAICSTLIARAFQSVGYPILPDVTVENQREVLHIRHHSLFTPRDFDVSPYFDIVKPLILKNPDYKNFNWHRQAIDSHET
;
A
#
# COMPACT_ATOMS: atom_id res chain seq x y z
N MET A 1 -10.40 31.61 -12.60
CA MET A 1 -9.94 30.97 -11.33
C MET A 1 -9.81 29.45 -11.41
N ARG A 2 -10.75 28.67 -11.98
CA ARG A 2 -10.66 27.19 -12.05
C ARG A 2 -9.44 26.63 -12.81
N SER A 3 -8.92 27.33 -13.82
CA SER A 3 -7.78 26.87 -14.62
C SER A 3 -6.42 26.96 -13.90
N VAL A 4 -6.26 27.95 -13.01
CA VAL A 4 -5.01 28.17 -12.25
C VAL A 4 -4.87 27.10 -11.17
N THR A 5 -5.98 26.75 -10.49
CA THR A 5 -6.02 25.69 -9.48
C THR A 5 -5.68 24.33 -10.09
N ARG A 6 -6.22 24.01 -11.27
CA ARG A 6 -5.93 22.75 -11.98
C ARG A 6 -4.45 22.63 -12.37
N PHE A 7 -3.84 23.72 -12.82
CA PHE A 7 -2.42 23.75 -13.20
C PHE A 7 -1.50 23.54 -11.99
N LEU A 8 -1.77 24.21 -10.87
CA LEU A 8 -1.02 24.03 -9.62
C LEU A 8 -1.17 22.60 -9.07
N SER A 9 -2.38 22.03 -9.10
CA SER A 9 -2.60 20.64 -8.70
C SER A 9 -1.78 19.65 -9.52
N GLN A 10 -1.69 19.84 -10.84
CA GLN A 10 -0.88 18.97 -11.71
C GLN A 10 0.62 19.07 -11.43
N ILE A 11 1.13 20.25 -11.08
CA ILE A 11 2.53 20.42 -10.68
C ILE A 11 2.82 19.68 -9.38
N ILE A 12 1.92 19.78 -8.39
CA ILE A 12 2.06 19.08 -7.11
C ILE A 12 2.03 17.57 -7.34
N ILE A 13 1.05 17.05 -8.09
CA ILE A 13 0.94 15.62 -8.43
C ILE A 13 2.23 15.12 -9.10
N ARG A 14 2.72 15.83 -10.12
CA ARG A 14 3.99 15.48 -10.78
C ARG A 14 5.20 15.56 -9.85
N TYR A 15 5.18 16.42 -8.84
CA TYR A 15 6.28 16.54 -7.89
C TYR A 15 6.28 15.38 -6.90
N ILE A 16 5.12 14.96 -6.41
CA ILE A 16 4.97 13.91 -5.38
C ILE A 16 5.13 12.50 -5.93
N GLU A 17 4.80 12.28 -7.21
CA GLU A 17 4.97 10.99 -7.90
C GLU A 17 6.45 10.73 -8.27
N LYS A 18 7.34 11.74 -8.19
CA LYS A 18 8.76 11.54 -8.49
C LYS A 18 9.40 10.55 -7.50
N PRO A 19 10.26 9.66 -8.00
CA PRO A 19 11.01 8.76 -7.14
C PRO A 19 12.03 9.53 -6.28
N VAL A 20 12.32 8.99 -5.11
CA VAL A 20 13.41 9.40 -4.24
C VAL A 20 14.69 8.74 -4.75
N LEU A 21 15.80 9.50 -4.79
CA LEU A 21 17.05 9.11 -5.46
C LEU A 21 17.76 7.88 -4.85
N ASN A 22 17.46 7.53 -3.60
CA ASN A 22 18.25 6.56 -2.82
C ASN A 22 17.40 5.40 -2.26
N TYR A 23 16.38 4.96 -2.99
CA TYR A 23 15.65 3.77 -2.57
C TYR A 23 16.54 2.52 -2.66
N GLN A 24 16.62 1.75 -1.58
CA GLN A 24 17.32 0.47 -1.54
C GLN A 24 16.36 -0.61 -1.03
N ALA A 25 16.23 -1.69 -1.81
CA ALA A 25 15.53 -2.87 -1.33
C ALA A 25 16.40 -3.57 -0.27
N HIS A 26 15.79 -3.88 0.87
CA HIS A 26 16.41 -4.64 1.95
C HIS A 26 16.00 -6.11 1.92
N GLN A 27 14.91 -6.43 1.22
CA GLN A 27 14.43 -7.78 0.98
C GLN A 27 14.51 -8.07 -0.51
N PHE A 28 15.31 -9.08 -0.88
CA PHE A 28 15.31 -9.62 -2.23
C PHE A 28 14.41 -10.85 -2.27
N VAL A 29 13.25 -10.71 -2.90
CA VAL A 29 12.39 -11.84 -3.26
C VAL A 29 12.33 -11.89 -4.79
N PRO A 30 12.83 -12.97 -5.43
CA PRO A 30 12.69 -13.13 -6.87
C PRO A 30 11.22 -13.00 -7.29
N LEU A 31 10.93 -12.34 -8.41
CA LEU A 31 9.54 -12.20 -8.89
C LEU A 31 8.85 -13.55 -9.10
N THR A 32 9.60 -14.56 -9.51
CA THR A 32 9.11 -15.94 -9.65
C THR A 32 8.58 -16.49 -8.33
N ASP A 33 9.30 -16.23 -7.24
CA ASP A 33 8.97 -16.72 -5.90
C ASP A 33 7.80 -15.93 -5.33
N LEU A 34 7.79 -14.62 -5.55
CA LEU A 34 6.67 -13.75 -5.19
C LEU A 34 5.39 -14.20 -5.90
N ARG A 35 5.44 -14.38 -7.22
CA ARG A 35 4.29 -14.82 -8.03
C ARG A 35 3.78 -16.19 -7.61
N ALA A 36 4.68 -17.16 -7.42
CA ALA A 36 4.30 -18.50 -7.01
C ALA A 36 3.69 -18.56 -5.60
N SER A 37 3.93 -17.54 -4.77
CA SER A 37 3.40 -17.47 -3.41
C SER A 37 2.08 -16.72 -3.31
N LEU A 38 1.72 -15.92 -4.30
CA LEU A 38 0.49 -15.13 -4.33
C LEU A 38 -0.73 -16.02 -4.62
N GLN A 39 -1.84 -15.68 -3.97
CA GLN A 39 -3.16 -16.26 -4.20
C GLN A 39 -4.18 -15.15 -4.44
N PRO A 40 -5.19 -15.35 -5.30
CA PRO A 40 -6.25 -14.37 -5.51
C PRO A 40 -6.82 -13.85 -4.18
N GLY A 41 -7.06 -12.56 -4.07
CA GLY A 41 -7.50 -11.89 -2.84
C GLY A 41 -6.37 -11.49 -1.88
N ASP A 42 -5.12 -11.90 -2.12
CA ASP A 42 -3.98 -11.40 -1.35
C ASP A 42 -3.80 -9.89 -1.55
N VAL A 43 -3.48 -9.19 -0.47
CA VAL A 43 -3.06 -7.79 -0.49
C VAL A 43 -1.53 -7.74 -0.53
N LEU A 44 -0.98 -7.19 -1.61
CA LEU A 44 0.45 -6.94 -1.77
C LEU A 44 0.79 -5.55 -1.24
N LEU A 45 1.45 -5.50 -0.09
CA LEU A 45 2.03 -4.27 0.44
C LEU A 45 3.36 -3.97 -0.24
N VAL A 46 3.59 -2.69 -0.52
CA VAL A 46 4.78 -2.23 -1.21
C VAL A 46 5.39 -1.06 -0.45
N GLU A 47 6.71 -1.15 -0.23
CA GLU A 47 7.49 0.00 0.18
C GLU A 47 7.74 0.90 -1.04
N GLY A 48 6.84 1.85 -1.29
CA GLY A 48 6.97 2.79 -2.39
C GLY A 48 8.20 3.70 -2.25
N ASN A 49 8.76 4.08 -3.40
CA ASN A 49 9.91 4.96 -3.50
C ASN A 49 9.54 6.37 -3.97
N GLN A 50 8.25 6.68 -4.14
CA GLN A 50 7.81 8.01 -4.55
C GLN A 50 7.93 8.98 -3.37
N ARG A 51 8.04 10.28 -3.63
CA ARG A 51 8.06 11.26 -2.54
C ARG A 51 6.83 11.16 -1.66
N ILE A 52 5.65 10.96 -2.24
CA ILE A 52 4.42 10.75 -1.48
C ILE A 52 4.55 9.57 -0.50
N SER A 53 5.28 8.53 -0.88
CA SER A 53 5.55 7.37 -0.02
C SER A 53 6.27 7.78 1.27
N THR A 54 7.18 8.76 1.23
CA THR A 54 7.85 9.26 2.44
C THR A 54 6.87 9.86 3.45
N ALA A 55 5.90 10.66 2.97
CA ALA A 55 4.86 11.22 3.85
C ALA A 55 3.97 10.13 4.44
N ILE A 56 3.56 9.14 3.64
CA ILE A 56 2.76 8.00 4.12
C ILE A 56 3.52 7.25 5.20
N LYS A 57 4.79 6.88 4.94
CA LYS A 57 5.62 6.15 5.91
C LYS A 57 5.76 6.91 7.23
N TYR A 58 5.98 8.22 7.15
CA TYR A 58 6.08 9.09 8.31
C TYR A 58 4.77 9.18 9.09
N LEU A 59 3.63 9.35 8.42
CA LEU A 59 2.34 9.48 9.10
C LEU A 59 1.85 8.17 9.72
N THR A 60 2.06 7.06 9.03
CA THR A 60 1.58 5.74 9.47
C THR A 60 2.56 5.04 10.40
N GLN A 61 3.77 5.58 10.54
CA GLN A 61 4.89 4.97 11.27
C GLN A 61 5.14 3.53 10.79
N SER A 62 5.11 3.35 9.46
CA SER A 62 5.28 2.06 8.78
C SER A 62 6.16 2.22 7.55
N THR A 63 6.83 1.16 7.13
CA THR A 63 7.52 1.12 5.83
C THR A 63 6.53 0.98 4.67
N TRP A 64 5.34 0.41 4.92
CA TRP A 64 4.33 0.18 3.89
C TRP A 64 3.65 1.48 3.51
N SER A 65 3.85 1.91 2.28
CA SER A 65 3.30 3.16 1.76
C SER A 65 2.29 2.96 0.65
N HIS A 66 2.17 1.74 0.14
CA HIS A 66 1.29 1.40 -0.97
C HIS A 66 0.76 -0.03 -0.83
N ALA A 67 -0.38 -0.30 -1.46
CA ALA A 67 -1.02 -1.60 -1.46
C ALA A 67 -1.69 -1.87 -2.82
N ALA A 68 -1.70 -3.14 -3.23
CA ALA A 68 -2.40 -3.62 -4.41
C ALA A 68 -3.12 -4.94 -4.08
N LEU A 69 -4.28 -5.19 -4.66
CA LEU A 69 -4.94 -6.50 -4.55
C LEU A 69 -4.50 -7.40 -5.70
N TYR A 70 -4.04 -8.62 -5.40
CA TYR A 70 -3.79 -9.63 -6.42
C TYR A 70 -5.10 -10.33 -6.80
N ILE A 71 -5.44 -10.29 -8.08
CA ILE A 71 -6.70 -10.84 -8.60
C ILE A 71 -6.53 -12.24 -9.18
N GLY A 72 -5.31 -12.68 -9.42
CA GLY A 72 -5.03 -13.91 -10.19
C GLY A 72 -4.58 -13.60 -11.62
N ASP A 73 -4.20 -14.66 -12.34
CA ASP A 73 -3.61 -14.54 -13.68
C ASP A 73 -4.65 -14.68 -14.82
N ASP A 74 -5.89 -15.05 -14.50
CA ASP A 74 -6.90 -15.49 -15.48
C ASP A 74 -7.76 -14.35 -16.06
N HIS A 75 -7.57 -13.10 -15.62
CA HIS A 75 -8.52 -12.02 -15.88
C HIS A 75 -8.39 -11.32 -17.25
N THR A 76 -7.52 -11.77 -18.16
CA THR A 76 -7.24 -11.12 -19.46
C THR A 76 -6.87 -9.62 -19.41
N LEU A 77 -6.70 -9.06 -18.21
CA LEU A 77 -6.38 -7.65 -18.00
C LEU A 77 -4.95 -7.35 -18.44
N LYS A 78 -4.75 -6.11 -18.86
CA LYS A 78 -3.44 -5.59 -19.26
C LYS A 78 -3.13 -4.31 -18.52
N ASP A 79 -1.85 -4.09 -18.25
CA ASP A 79 -1.36 -2.82 -17.75
C ASP A 79 -1.29 -1.77 -18.87
N GLU A 80 -0.87 -0.55 -18.52
CA GLU A 80 -0.76 0.56 -19.47
C GLU A 80 0.19 0.30 -20.64
N PHE A 81 1.11 -0.65 -20.49
CA PHE A 81 2.11 -1.02 -21.50
C PHE A 81 1.68 -2.27 -22.29
N GLY A 82 0.51 -2.82 -22.01
CA GLY A 82 -0.04 -3.99 -22.68
C GLY A 82 0.45 -5.33 -22.13
N TYR A 83 1.18 -5.36 -21.02
CA TYR A 83 1.58 -6.61 -20.36
C TYR A 83 0.44 -7.18 -19.52
N PRO A 84 0.37 -8.52 -19.33
CA PRO A 84 -0.64 -9.13 -18.47
C PRO A 84 -0.63 -8.52 -17.06
N ALA A 85 -1.78 -8.01 -16.64
CA ALA A 85 -1.98 -7.43 -15.32
C ALA A 85 -2.68 -8.42 -14.39
N CYS A 86 -2.15 -8.54 -13.18
CA CYS A 86 -2.66 -9.43 -12.14
C CYS A 86 -2.83 -8.71 -10.79
N LEU A 87 -2.61 -7.40 -10.76
CA LEU A 87 -2.80 -6.54 -9.61
C LEU A 87 -3.81 -5.44 -9.95
N ILE A 88 -4.66 -5.06 -9.00
CA ILE A 88 -5.47 -3.85 -9.06
C ILE A 88 -5.10 -2.93 -7.90
N GLU A 89 -4.91 -1.66 -8.20
CA GLU A 89 -4.48 -0.66 -7.24
C GLU A 89 -4.97 0.73 -7.60
N ALA A 90 -4.86 1.64 -6.62
CA ALA A 90 -5.14 3.05 -6.86
C ALA A 90 -3.88 3.83 -7.22
N ASP A 91 -3.96 4.57 -8.31
CA ASP A 91 -2.95 5.52 -8.76
C ASP A 91 -3.48 6.95 -8.60
N VAL A 92 -2.61 7.86 -8.15
CA VAL A 92 -2.96 9.25 -7.83
C VAL A 92 -3.48 10.00 -9.05
N SER A 93 -2.86 9.79 -10.22
CA SER A 93 -3.19 10.53 -11.43
C SER A 93 -4.19 9.81 -12.32
N ARG A 94 -4.21 8.47 -12.29
CA ARG A 94 -4.98 7.64 -13.22
C ARG A 94 -6.21 6.98 -12.64
N GLY A 95 -6.42 7.03 -11.33
CA GLY A 95 -7.56 6.33 -10.72
C GLY A 95 -7.21 4.88 -10.42
N ALA A 96 -8.23 4.01 -10.38
CA ALA A 96 -8.01 2.58 -10.22
C ALA A 96 -7.46 1.98 -11.52
N ILE A 97 -6.32 1.29 -11.43
CA ILE A 97 -5.62 0.72 -12.58
C ILE A 97 -5.29 -0.75 -12.37
N ALA A 98 -5.18 -1.47 -13.48
CA ALA A 98 -4.59 -2.80 -13.51
C ALA A 98 -3.07 -2.66 -13.72
N SER A 99 -2.28 -3.42 -12.97
CA SER A 99 -0.81 -3.40 -13.03
C SER A 99 -0.23 -4.81 -13.15
N SER A 100 0.85 -4.93 -13.91
CA SER A 100 1.69 -6.13 -13.90
C SER A 100 2.49 -6.23 -12.60
N LEU A 101 2.72 -7.46 -12.12
CA LEU A 101 3.59 -7.72 -10.98
C LEU A 101 5.03 -7.22 -11.21
N THR A 102 5.48 -7.16 -12.47
CA THR A 102 6.82 -6.65 -12.84
C THR A 102 7.04 -5.20 -12.46
N LYS A 103 5.97 -4.41 -12.26
CA LYS A 103 6.03 -3.04 -11.73
C LYS A 103 6.77 -2.97 -10.39
N TYR A 104 6.68 -4.04 -9.59
CA TYR A 104 7.27 -4.13 -8.26
C TYR A 104 8.58 -4.93 -8.20
N LEU A 105 9.21 -5.17 -9.35
CA LEU A 105 10.56 -5.73 -9.40
C LEU A 105 11.53 -4.85 -8.60
N GLY A 106 12.23 -5.44 -7.64
CA GLY A 106 13.21 -4.72 -6.82
C GLY A 106 12.60 -3.82 -5.75
N TYR A 107 11.31 -3.95 -5.43
CA TYR A 107 10.70 -3.30 -4.28
C TYR A 107 10.64 -4.25 -3.08
N ASN A 108 10.68 -3.70 -1.86
CA ASN A 108 10.35 -4.45 -0.66
C ASN A 108 8.85 -4.68 -0.69
N THR A 109 8.44 -5.94 -0.58
CA THR A 109 7.05 -6.34 -0.69
C THR A 109 6.68 -7.26 0.46
N ARG A 110 5.40 -7.26 0.81
CA ARG A 110 4.83 -8.21 1.77
C ARG A 110 3.45 -8.65 1.30
N ILE A 111 3.21 -9.95 1.37
CA ILE A 111 1.91 -10.54 1.05
C ILE A 111 1.12 -10.65 2.35
N CYS A 112 -0.03 -9.98 2.40
CA CYS A 112 -1.04 -10.11 3.45
C CYS A 112 -2.20 -10.94 2.90
N ARG A 113 -2.40 -12.15 3.44
CA ARG A 113 -3.42 -13.09 2.97
C ARG A 113 -4.63 -13.08 3.90
N PRO A 114 -5.85 -12.76 3.43
CA PRO A 114 -7.03 -12.84 4.27
C PRO A 114 -7.35 -14.30 4.63
N THR A 115 -7.12 -14.69 5.89
CA THR A 115 -7.16 -16.11 6.30
C THR A 115 -8.57 -16.67 6.43
N LEU A 116 -9.55 -15.83 6.78
CA LEU A 116 -10.92 -16.27 7.07
C LEU A 116 -11.88 -16.07 5.88
N ILE A 117 -11.40 -15.55 4.75
CA ILE A 117 -12.28 -15.17 3.65
C ILE A 117 -12.87 -16.42 2.98
N THR A 118 -14.18 -16.41 2.76
CA THR A 118 -14.83 -17.50 2.03
C THR A 118 -14.48 -17.41 0.53
N PRO A 119 -14.58 -18.52 -0.23
CA PRO A 119 -14.37 -18.48 -1.68
C PRO A 119 -15.30 -17.49 -2.40
N ASP A 120 -16.56 -17.40 -1.96
CA ASP A 120 -17.57 -16.51 -2.54
C ASP A 120 -17.25 -15.03 -2.23
N ASP A 121 -16.92 -14.72 -0.97
CA ASP A 121 -16.54 -13.36 -0.58
C ASP A 121 -15.25 -12.92 -1.27
N ARG A 122 -14.29 -13.83 -1.45
CA ARG A 122 -13.06 -13.55 -2.19
C ARG A 122 -13.35 -13.19 -3.63
N ALA A 123 -14.25 -13.93 -4.30
CA ALA A 123 -14.67 -13.62 -5.65
C ALA A 123 -15.35 -12.23 -5.71
N ALA A 124 -16.28 -11.95 -4.79
CA ALA A 124 -16.94 -10.65 -4.70
C ALA A 124 -15.98 -9.48 -4.45
N VAL A 125 -14.94 -9.66 -3.62
CA VAL A 125 -13.89 -8.67 -3.41
C VAL A 125 -13.09 -8.42 -4.68
N ILE A 126 -12.75 -9.47 -5.44
CA ILE A 126 -12.03 -9.35 -6.71
C ILE A 126 -12.90 -8.64 -7.75
N ASP A 127 -14.17 -9.04 -7.89
CA ASP A 127 -15.12 -8.44 -8.83
C ASP A 127 -15.32 -6.95 -8.51
N TYR A 128 -15.47 -6.60 -7.23
CA TYR A 128 -15.53 -5.21 -6.80
C TYR A 128 -14.31 -4.40 -7.26
N MET A 129 -13.11 -4.97 -7.16
CA MET A 129 -11.88 -4.30 -7.58
C MET A 129 -11.81 -4.15 -9.10
N ILE A 130 -12.28 -5.15 -9.86
CA ILE A 130 -12.37 -5.10 -11.33
C ILE A 130 -13.36 -4.01 -11.76
N ASP A 131 -14.54 -3.97 -11.14
CA ASP A 131 -15.58 -2.96 -11.41
C ASP A 131 -15.13 -1.54 -11.07
N ALA A 132 -14.17 -1.40 -10.14
CA ALA A 132 -13.60 -0.11 -9.78
C ALA A 132 -12.63 0.45 -10.82
N LEU A 133 -12.15 -0.35 -11.79
CA LEU A 133 -11.18 0.09 -12.79
C LEU A 133 -11.65 1.35 -13.55
N GLY A 134 -10.75 2.33 -13.67
CA GLY A 134 -11.06 3.62 -14.30
C GLY A 134 -11.80 4.61 -13.39
N MET A 135 -12.20 4.22 -12.17
CA MET A 135 -12.76 5.15 -11.20
C MET A 135 -11.71 6.19 -10.80
N ALA A 136 -12.03 7.47 -11.00
CA ALA A 136 -11.18 8.58 -10.60
C ALA A 136 -11.21 8.77 -9.07
N TYR A 137 -10.07 9.17 -8.51
CA TYR A 137 -9.95 9.46 -7.08
C TYR A 137 -9.95 10.96 -6.77
N ASP A 138 -10.43 11.33 -5.58
CA ASP A 138 -10.33 12.70 -5.09
C ASP A 138 -8.87 13.00 -4.68
N VAL A 139 -8.18 13.73 -5.54
CA VAL A 139 -6.79 14.18 -5.33
C VAL A 139 -6.60 15.11 -4.12
N LYS A 140 -7.68 15.60 -3.50
CA LYS A 140 -7.59 16.48 -2.32
C LYS A 140 -6.79 15.85 -1.18
N ASN A 141 -7.02 14.57 -0.89
CA ASN A 141 -6.31 13.84 0.18
C ASN A 141 -4.81 13.78 -0.08
N VAL A 142 -4.43 13.60 -1.36
CA VAL A 142 -3.03 13.52 -1.77
C VAL A 142 -2.34 14.88 -1.69
N ILE A 143 -3.05 15.94 -2.08
CA ILE A 143 -2.55 17.31 -1.95
C ILE A 143 -2.39 17.67 -0.47
N ASP A 144 -3.31 17.26 0.39
CA ASP A 144 -3.17 17.44 1.84
C ASP A 144 -1.93 16.71 2.35
N LEU A 145 -1.72 15.46 1.92
CA LEU A 145 -0.55 14.67 2.28
C LEU A 145 0.77 15.31 1.82
N ALA A 146 0.77 16.07 0.72
CA ALA A 146 1.95 16.78 0.23
C ALA A 146 2.49 17.81 1.24
N ARG A 147 1.69 18.30 2.21
CA ARG A 147 2.17 19.22 3.27
C ARG A 147 3.21 18.59 4.19
N TYR A 148 3.23 17.26 4.27
CA TYR A 148 4.19 16.48 5.06
C TYR A 148 5.49 16.15 4.31
N LEU A 149 5.61 16.51 3.03
CA LEU A 149 6.82 16.29 2.22
C LEU A 149 7.92 17.34 2.48
N LEU A 150 7.61 18.39 3.23
CA LEU A 150 8.54 19.48 3.54
C LEU A 150 8.88 19.44 5.04
N PRO A 151 10.17 19.27 5.40
CA PRO A 151 10.62 19.30 6.81
C PRO A 151 10.22 20.60 7.52
N GLN A 152 10.18 21.70 6.76
CA GLN A 152 9.59 22.98 7.12
C GLN A 152 8.89 23.52 5.88
N PRO A 153 7.55 23.40 5.77
CA PRO A 153 6.86 24.03 4.65
C PRO A 153 7.12 25.55 4.71
N PRO A 154 7.35 26.24 3.56
CA PRO A 154 7.73 27.65 3.49
C PRO A 154 6.53 28.55 3.82
N VAL A 155 6.04 28.42 5.04
CA VAL A 155 4.85 29.09 5.55
C VAL A 155 5.25 29.77 6.84
N PRO A 156 4.90 31.06 7.01
CA PRO A 156 5.25 31.81 8.21
C PRO A 156 4.79 31.08 9.48
N ILE A 157 5.59 31.12 10.55
CA ILE A 157 5.33 30.42 11.83
C ILE A 157 3.91 30.68 12.36
N LYS A 158 3.36 31.88 12.13
CA LYS A 158 1.99 32.28 12.52
C LYS A 158 0.89 31.46 11.84
N TRP A 159 1.16 30.93 10.64
CA TRP A 159 0.23 30.12 9.84
C TRP A 159 0.40 28.63 10.10
N ARG A 160 1.53 28.21 10.69
CA ARG A 160 1.81 26.81 11.04
C ARG A 160 0.73 26.21 11.95
N ARG A 161 0.29 26.95 12.97
CA ARG A 161 -0.81 26.54 13.88
C ARG A 161 -2.16 26.45 13.17
N ARG A 162 -2.43 27.33 12.21
CA ARG A 162 -3.66 27.30 11.41
C ARG A 162 -3.67 26.16 10.39
N MET A 163 -2.52 25.80 9.82
CA MET A 163 -2.44 24.62 8.94
C MET A 163 -2.64 23.29 9.70
N ILE A 164 -2.20 23.20 10.95
CA ILE A 164 -2.49 22.04 11.82
C ILE A 164 -4.01 21.98 12.11
N ALA A 165 -4.68 23.12 12.26
CA ALA A 165 -6.12 23.21 12.51
C ALA A 165 -7.00 23.09 11.24
N LEU A 166 -6.45 23.38 10.05
CA LEU A 166 -7.19 23.30 8.77
C LEU A 166 -7.35 21.85 8.24
N GLY A 167 -6.74 20.86 8.90
CA GLY A 167 -6.84 19.44 8.58
C GLY A 167 -7.76 18.67 9.53
N SER A 168 -8.86 19.28 9.98
CA SER A 168 -9.86 18.62 10.82
C SER A 168 -10.61 17.54 10.03
N GLY A 169 -10.07 16.32 10.04
CA GLY A 169 -10.73 15.12 9.51
C GLY A 169 -9.74 14.10 8.95
N GLU A 170 -9.11 13.33 9.84
CA GLU A 170 -8.41 12.06 9.57
C GLU A 170 -7.26 12.09 8.54
N PRO A 171 -6.00 12.31 9.01
CA PRO A 171 -4.81 12.52 8.18
C PRO A 171 -4.28 11.33 7.36
N SER A 172 -4.99 10.20 7.26
CA SER A 172 -4.40 8.93 6.82
C SER A 172 -5.08 8.28 5.60
N GLN A 173 -5.80 9.05 4.78
CA GLN A 173 -6.47 8.54 3.58
C GLN A 173 -5.44 8.21 2.47
N ALA A 174 -4.72 7.10 2.63
CA ALA A 174 -3.98 6.52 1.51
C ALA A 174 -5.00 5.94 0.52
N ILE A 175 -4.95 6.40 -0.73
CA ILE A 175 -5.96 6.07 -1.75
C ILE A 175 -6.01 4.56 -1.99
N CYS A 176 -4.85 3.92 -2.10
CA CYS A 176 -4.72 2.50 -2.40
C CYS A 176 -5.32 1.61 -1.31
N SER A 177 -5.07 1.90 -0.03
CA SER A 177 -5.68 1.17 1.07
C SER A 177 -7.18 1.43 1.21
N THR A 178 -7.65 2.62 0.84
CA THR A 178 -9.09 2.95 0.89
C THR A 178 -9.91 2.12 -0.11
N LEU A 179 -9.44 1.98 -1.35
CA LEU A 179 -10.14 1.16 -2.36
C LEU A 179 -10.25 -0.30 -1.89
N ILE A 180 -9.11 -0.87 -1.48
CA ILE A 180 -9.04 -2.26 -1.01
C ILE A 180 -9.92 -2.45 0.23
N ALA A 181 -9.89 -1.49 1.17
CA ALA A 181 -10.73 -1.54 2.35
C ALA A 181 -12.22 -1.55 2.04
N ARG A 182 -12.67 -0.74 1.06
CA ARG A 182 -14.06 -0.78 0.59
C ARG A 182 -14.45 -2.13 0.00
N ALA A 183 -13.55 -2.74 -0.77
CA ALA A 183 -13.80 -4.06 -1.34
C ALA A 183 -14.06 -5.11 -0.25
N PHE A 184 -13.16 -5.22 0.74
CA PHE A 184 -13.34 -6.14 1.88
C PHE A 184 -14.56 -5.79 2.76
N GLN A 185 -14.86 -4.50 2.94
CA GLN A 185 -16.04 -4.08 3.70
C GLN A 185 -17.36 -4.43 3.01
N SER A 186 -17.38 -4.49 1.68
CA SER A 186 -18.59 -4.83 0.92
C SER A 186 -19.10 -6.25 1.24
N VAL A 187 -18.18 -7.14 1.63
CA VAL A 187 -18.45 -8.51 2.09
C VAL A 187 -18.38 -8.66 3.62
N GLY A 188 -18.24 -7.56 4.37
CA GLY A 188 -18.16 -7.57 5.83
C GLY A 188 -16.87 -8.20 6.40
N TYR A 189 -15.80 -8.33 5.60
CA TYR A 189 -14.55 -8.90 6.08
C TYR A 189 -13.81 -7.94 7.02
N PRO A 190 -13.40 -8.37 8.23
CA PRO A 190 -12.73 -7.51 9.18
C PRO A 190 -11.25 -7.29 8.79
N ILE A 191 -10.88 -6.04 8.47
CA ILE A 191 -9.45 -5.68 8.32
C ILE A 191 -8.86 -5.37 9.69
N LEU A 192 -9.27 -4.28 10.33
CA LEU A 192 -8.83 -3.95 11.67
C LEU A 192 -10.01 -3.31 12.42
N PRO A 193 -10.97 -4.13 12.89
CA PRO A 193 -12.15 -3.61 13.58
C PRO A 193 -11.76 -3.01 14.94
N ASP A 194 -12.55 -2.04 15.39
CA ASP A 194 -12.51 -1.65 16.80
C ASP A 194 -13.26 -2.68 17.63
N VAL A 195 -12.61 -3.22 18.64
CA VAL A 195 -13.20 -4.20 19.55
C VAL A 195 -13.68 -3.49 20.80
N THR A 196 -14.99 -3.49 21.03
CA THR A 196 -15.59 -3.07 22.30
C THR A 196 -16.08 -4.30 23.06
N VAL A 197 -16.06 -4.23 24.39
CA VAL A 197 -16.59 -5.30 25.25
C VAL A 197 -17.92 -4.84 25.82
N GLU A 198 -19.01 -5.40 25.33
CA GLU A 198 -20.36 -5.14 25.80
C GLU A 198 -20.93 -6.40 26.44
N ASN A 199 -21.39 -6.33 27.69
CA ASN A 199 -21.99 -7.48 28.41
C ASN A 199 -21.14 -8.77 28.36
N GLN A 200 -19.82 -8.65 28.52
CA GLN A 200 -18.84 -9.76 28.43
C GLN A 200 -18.77 -10.44 27.05
N ARG A 201 -19.24 -9.79 25.98
CA ARG A 201 -19.08 -10.22 24.59
C ARG A 201 -18.29 -9.18 23.80
N GLU A 202 -17.41 -9.65 22.93
CA GLU A 202 -16.68 -8.79 22.01
C GLU A 202 -17.60 -8.38 20.85
N VAL A 203 -17.69 -7.07 20.59
CA VAL A 203 -18.42 -6.49 19.47
C VAL A 203 -17.41 -5.83 18.54
N LEU A 204 -17.43 -6.23 17.27
CA LEU A 204 -16.53 -5.71 16.24
C LEU A 204 -17.20 -4.55 15.50
N HIS A 205 -16.58 -3.37 15.51
CA HIS A 205 -17.02 -2.22 14.76
C HIS A 205 -16.16 -2.02 13.52
N ILE A 206 -16.81 -1.94 12.35
CA ILE A 206 -16.14 -1.64 11.09
C ILE A 206 -15.73 -0.16 11.12
N ARG A 207 -14.42 0.09 11.07
CA ARG A 207 -13.87 1.45 10.91
C ARG A 207 -14.27 2.03 9.56
N HIS A 208 -14.43 3.34 9.48
CA HIS A 208 -14.69 4.00 8.20
C HIS A 208 -13.52 3.74 7.23
N HIS A 209 -13.81 3.36 5.98
CA HIS A 209 -12.79 2.90 5.03
C HIS A 209 -11.64 3.91 4.78
N SER A 210 -11.90 5.21 4.98
CA SER A 210 -10.91 6.28 4.77
C SER A 210 -9.78 6.28 5.79
N LEU A 211 -9.96 5.57 6.90
CA LEU A 211 -8.95 5.47 7.96
C LEU A 211 -7.87 4.44 7.65
N PHE A 212 -8.16 3.49 6.77
CA PHE A 212 -7.22 2.40 6.52
C PHE A 212 -6.00 2.87 5.76
N THR A 213 -4.87 2.43 6.26
CA THR A 213 -3.54 2.61 5.72
C THR A 213 -3.00 1.25 5.28
N PRO A 214 -1.96 1.21 4.42
CA PRO A 214 -1.32 -0.06 4.06
C PRO A 214 -0.85 -0.88 5.28
N ARG A 215 -0.47 -0.20 6.37
CA ARG A 215 -0.06 -0.83 7.63
C ARG A 215 -1.18 -1.68 8.25
N ASP A 216 -2.44 -1.30 8.11
CA ASP A 216 -3.53 -1.97 8.81
C ASP A 216 -3.73 -3.41 8.34
N PHE A 217 -3.42 -3.71 7.07
CA PHE A 217 -3.37 -5.09 6.56
C PHE A 217 -2.20 -5.90 7.13
N ASP A 218 -1.08 -5.25 7.46
CA ASP A 218 0.11 -5.90 8.03
C ASP A 218 -0.08 -6.27 9.51
N VAL A 219 -0.75 -5.41 10.27
CA VAL A 219 -0.96 -5.61 11.72
C VAL A 219 -2.28 -6.30 12.04
N SER A 220 -3.13 -6.53 11.04
CA SER A 220 -4.41 -7.18 11.22
C SER A 220 -4.25 -8.61 11.74
N PRO A 221 -5.05 -9.04 12.73
CA PRO A 221 -5.09 -10.44 13.16
C PRO A 221 -5.82 -11.35 12.16
N TYR A 222 -6.45 -10.78 11.12
CA TYR A 222 -7.23 -11.49 10.11
C TYR A 222 -6.47 -11.67 8.79
N PHE A 223 -5.19 -11.26 8.75
CA PHE A 223 -4.33 -11.44 7.59
C PHE A 223 -3.04 -12.16 7.98
N ASP A 224 -2.76 -13.28 7.31
CA ASP A 224 -1.47 -13.95 7.43
C ASP A 224 -0.38 -13.22 6.64
N ILE A 225 0.82 -13.15 7.21
CA ILE A 225 2.00 -12.64 6.51
C ILE A 225 2.72 -13.79 5.81
N VAL A 226 2.54 -13.87 4.49
CA VAL A 226 3.14 -14.90 3.66
C VAL A 226 4.58 -14.51 3.31
N LYS A 227 5.53 -15.40 3.61
CA LYS A 227 6.97 -15.22 3.36
C LYS A 227 7.44 -16.18 2.25
N PRO A 228 7.54 -15.72 0.99
CA PRO A 228 7.84 -16.58 -0.16
C PRO A 228 9.06 -17.49 0.01
N LEU A 229 10.14 -16.95 0.58
CA LEU A 229 11.39 -17.70 0.75
C LEU A 229 11.27 -18.86 1.74
N ILE A 230 10.38 -18.76 2.73
CA ILE A 230 10.20 -19.80 3.76
C ILE A 230 9.30 -20.93 3.25
N LEU A 231 8.37 -20.65 2.34
CA LEU A 231 7.48 -21.67 1.76
C LEU A 231 8.24 -22.79 1.03
N LYS A 232 9.48 -22.51 0.61
CA LYS A 232 10.40 -23.50 0.01
C LYS A 232 11.07 -24.42 1.03
N ASN A 233 10.75 -24.27 2.32
CA ASN A 233 11.37 -24.98 3.44
C ASN A 233 12.91 -25.00 3.37
N PRO A 234 13.57 -23.84 3.25
CA PRO A 234 15.02 -23.78 3.15
C PRO A 234 15.67 -24.25 4.46
N ASP A 235 16.73 -25.06 4.35
CA ASP A 235 17.59 -25.36 5.50
C ASP A 235 18.63 -24.26 5.66
N TYR A 236 18.44 -23.42 6.69
CA TYR A 236 19.31 -22.28 6.96
C TYR A 236 20.77 -22.69 7.25
N LYS A 237 21.02 -23.94 7.65
CA LYS A 237 22.38 -24.45 7.90
C LYS A 237 23.19 -24.58 6.60
N ASN A 238 22.52 -24.66 5.46
CA ASN A 238 23.15 -24.79 4.13
C ASN A 238 23.31 -23.44 3.42
N PHE A 239 23.04 -22.32 4.10
CA PHE A 239 23.18 -20.99 3.49
C PHE A 239 24.65 -20.66 3.22
N ASN A 240 24.94 -20.22 1.99
CA ASN A 240 26.27 -19.80 1.59
C ASN A 240 26.51 -18.35 2.04
N TRP A 241 27.16 -18.19 3.18
CA TRP A 241 27.54 -16.89 3.71
C TRP A 241 28.90 -16.47 3.15
N HIS A 242 28.95 -15.34 2.45
CA HIS A 242 30.21 -14.71 2.11
C HIS A 242 30.83 -14.12 3.38
N ARG A 243 31.78 -14.83 4.02
CA ARG A 243 32.58 -14.25 5.10
C ARG A 243 33.55 -13.25 4.47
N GLN A 244 33.38 -11.96 4.76
CA GLN A 244 34.45 -10.99 4.51
C GLN A 244 35.64 -11.37 5.38
N ALA A 245 36.82 -11.50 4.78
CA ALA A 245 38.06 -11.62 5.53
C ALA A 245 38.19 -10.36 6.39
N ILE A 246 38.29 -10.54 7.70
CA ILE A 246 38.63 -9.45 8.61
C ILE A 246 40.10 -9.13 8.31
N ASP A 247 40.38 -8.01 7.65
CA ASP A 247 41.74 -7.50 7.51
C ASP A 247 42.29 -7.23 8.91
N SER A 248 43.20 -8.10 9.36
CA SER A 248 43.99 -7.92 10.57
C SER A 248 45.00 -6.80 10.33
N HIS A 249 44.56 -5.55 10.49
CA HIS A 249 45.43 -4.39 10.65
C HIS A 249 45.39 -3.91 12.09
N GLU A 250 46.01 -4.67 12.99
CA GLU A 250 46.58 -4.12 14.23
C GLU A 250 47.99 -4.70 14.38
N THR A 251 48.97 -3.91 13.95
CA THR A 251 50.36 -3.94 14.43
C THR A 251 50.49 -3.07 15.66
#